data_AF-A0A6V7MAX3-F1
#
_entry.id   AF-A0A6V7MAX3-F1
#
_cell.length_a   1.000
_cell.length_b   1.000
_cell.length_c   1.000
_cell.angle_alpha   90.00
_cell.angle_beta   90.00
_cell.angle_gamma   90.00
#
_symmetry.space_group_name_H-M   'P 1'
#
loop_
_entity.id
_entity.type
_entity.pdbx_description
1 polymer ?
#
loop_
_entity_poly.entity_id
_entity_poly.type
_entity_poly.pdbx_seq_one_letter_code
_entity_poly.pdbx_strand_id
1 'polypeptide(L)'
;HIVYERGNPSETTMRIFNTLLATAQKEPLQKDVQFYSAVKTLKILHEGDYFKNESGDDFEWPEGLKSFLNPADSLGLTPHEDKELAINALGGCVYLLKNFVLDQQILGQKHFQEYVPPDVVFSGEKSTVVEGGLSTMVLDAITINNL
;
A
#
# COMPACT_ATOMS: atom_id res chain seq x y z
N HIS A 1 -10.89 -2.49 8.80
CA HIS A 1 -10.75 -1.05 9.04
C HIS A 1 -10.40 -0.41 7.70
N ILE A 2 -11.17 0.57 7.23
CA ILE A 2 -10.94 1.26 5.97
C ILE A 2 -10.42 2.66 6.27
N VAL A 3 -9.34 3.02 5.58
CA VAL A 3 -8.61 4.26 5.77
C VAL A 3 -8.59 4.98 4.43
N TYR A 4 -8.96 6.25 4.41
CA TYR A 4 -8.98 7.02 3.17
C TYR A 4 -8.76 8.51 3.45
N GLU A 5 -8.22 9.21 2.45
CA GLU A 5 -8.09 10.66 2.49
C GLU A 5 -9.47 11.33 2.44
N ARG A 6 -9.73 12.22 3.39
CA ARG A 6 -10.99 12.96 3.48
C ARG A 6 -11.18 13.84 2.24
N GLY A 7 -12.25 13.58 1.49
CA GLY A 7 -12.61 14.34 0.29
C GLY A 7 -11.99 13.81 -1.01
N ASN A 8 -11.18 12.75 -0.95
CA ASN A 8 -10.63 12.09 -2.13
C ASN A 8 -11.57 11.05 -2.78
N PRO A 9 -12.27 10.15 -2.04
CA PRO A 9 -13.06 9.11 -2.69
C PRO A 9 -14.27 9.68 -3.43
N SER A 10 -14.53 9.13 -4.63
CA SER A 10 -15.70 9.46 -5.44
C SER A 10 -17.01 9.11 -4.72
N GLU A 11 -18.13 9.73 -5.15
CA GLU A 11 -19.45 9.41 -4.61
C GLU A 11 -19.79 7.92 -4.78
N THR A 12 -19.39 7.32 -5.91
CA THR A 12 -19.56 5.89 -6.19
C THR A 12 -18.79 5.03 -5.18
N THR A 13 -17.53 5.37 -4.90
CA THR A 13 -16.70 4.67 -3.90
C THR A 13 -17.27 4.80 -2.49
N MET A 14 -17.78 5.99 -2.14
CA MET A 14 -18.42 6.23 -0.85
C MET A 14 -19.72 5.43 -0.71
N ARG A 15 -20.51 5.28 -1.78
CA ARG A 15 -21.68 4.38 -1.79
C ARG A 15 -21.27 2.94 -1.53
N ILE A 16 -20.20 2.45 -2.15
CA ILE A 16 -19.67 1.10 -1.90
C ILE A 16 -19.31 0.93 -0.41
N PHE A 17 -18.57 1.87 0.17
CA PHE A 17 -18.21 1.82 1.59
C PHE A 17 -19.44 1.79 2.50
N ASN A 18 -20.48 2.55 2.17
CA ASN A 18 -21.68 2.68 3.00
C ASN A 18 -22.64 1.51 2.85
N THR A 19 -22.72 0.90 1.67
CA THR A 19 -23.65 -0.20 1.40
C THR A 19 -23.02 -1.56 1.68
N LEU A 20 -21.89 -1.85 1.03
CA LEU A 20 -21.27 -3.19 1.08
C LEU A 20 -20.41 -3.39 2.33
N LEU A 21 -19.83 -2.30 2.86
CA LEU A 21 -18.96 -2.33 4.03
C LEU A 21 -19.57 -1.57 5.22
N ALA A 22 -20.89 -1.68 5.40
CA ALA A 22 -21.64 -0.96 6.44
C ALA A 22 -21.12 -1.23 7.86
N THR A 23 -20.62 -2.44 8.12
CA THR A 23 -20.09 -2.87 9.42
C THR A 23 -18.62 -2.53 9.64
N ALA A 24 -17.89 -2.12 8.60
CA ALA A 24 -16.47 -1.79 8.70
C ALA A 24 -16.26 -0.41 9.33
N GLN A 25 -15.31 -0.30 10.26
CA GLN A 25 -14.86 1.00 10.76
C GLN A 25 -14.18 1.79 9.63
N LYS A 26 -14.64 3.02 9.42
CA LYS A 26 -14.21 3.95 8.39
C LYS A 26 -13.53 5.14 9.04
N GLU A 27 -12.27 5.37 8.71
CA GLU A 27 -11.49 6.45 9.29
C GLU A 27 -11.06 7.44 8.20
N PRO A 28 -11.78 8.57 8.05
CA PRO A 28 -11.39 9.63 7.13
C PRO A 28 -10.21 10.40 7.70
N LEU A 29 -9.05 10.31 7.05
CA LEU A 29 -7.83 10.99 7.45
C LEU A 29 -7.69 12.35 6.77
N GLN A 30 -7.22 13.35 7.51
CA GLN A 30 -6.93 14.68 6.97
C GLN A 30 -5.73 14.63 6.00
N LYS A 31 -5.92 15.20 4.81
CA LYS A 31 -4.88 15.34 3.77
C LYS A 31 -3.62 16.01 4.32
N ASP A 32 -2.45 15.49 3.96
CA ASP A 32 -1.10 15.97 4.30
C ASP A 32 -0.74 16.02 5.80
N VAL A 33 -1.73 15.88 6.69
CA VAL A 33 -1.56 15.85 8.15
C VAL A 33 -1.58 14.43 8.68
N GLN A 34 -2.60 13.66 8.31
CA GLN A 34 -2.81 12.28 8.74
C GLN A 34 -2.65 11.30 7.57
N PHE A 35 -3.09 11.70 6.38
CA PHE A 35 -2.83 10.98 5.14
C PHE A 35 -1.61 11.60 4.47
N TYR A 36 -0.44 11.00 4.70
CA TYR A 36 0.83 11.55 4.23
C TYR A 36 0.97 11.48 2.71
N SER A 37 1.58 12.52 2.13
CA SER A 37 2.03 12.48 0.73
C SER A 37 3.20 11.52 0.56
N ALA A 38 3.42 11.05 -0.66
CA ALA A 38 4.34 9.95 -0.94
C ALA A 38 5.77 10.28 -0.50
N VAL A 39 6.23 11.48 -0.81
CA VAL A 39 7.54 12.00 -0.38
C VAL A 39 7.64 12.06 1.15
N LYS A 40 6.57 12.47 1.84
CA LYS A 40 6.53 12.51 3.31
C LYS A 40 6.53 11.10 3.90
N THR A 41 5.80 10.16 3.32
CA THR A 41 5.77 8.76 3.72
C THR A 41 7.16 8.13 3.62
N LEU A 42 7.85 8.29 2.49
CA LEU A 42 9.19 7.75 2.29
C LEU A 42 10.20 8.33 3.28
N LYS A 43 10.14 9.64 3.55
CA LYS A 43 10.96 10.27 4.59
C LYS A 43 10.70 9.69 5.98
N ILE A 44 9.43 9.54 6.37
CA ILE A 44 9.08 8.96 7.67
C ILE A 44 9.54 7.51 7.78
N LEU A 45 9.45 6.73 6.69
CA LEU A 45 9.92 5.35 6.67
C LEU A 45 11.45 5.25 6.77
N HIS A 46 12.16 6.14 6.09
CA HIS A 46 13.62 6.23 6.15
C HIS A 46 14.11 6.67 7.54
N GLU A 47 13.49 7.68 8.13
CA GLU A 47 13.85 8.22 9.46
C GLU A 47 13.34 7.37 10.62
N GLY A 48 12.31 6.56 10.40
CA GLY A 48 11.62 5.80 11.46
C GLY A 48 12.32 4.51 11.90
N ASP A 49 13.51 4.25 11.38
CA ASP A 49 14.39 3.16 11.81
C ASP A 49 13.75 1.75 11.71
N TYR A 50 12.76 1.60 10.83
CA TYR A 50 12.03 0.35 10.63
C TYR A 50 12.84 -0.69 9.87
N PHE A 51 13.72 -0.27 8.97
CA PHE A 51 14.29 -1.13 7.94
C PHE A 51 15.80 -1.41 8.11
N LYS A 52 16.21 -1.83 9.31
CA LYS A 52 17.60 -2.25 9.58
C LYS A 52 17.96 -3.55 8.90
N ASN A 53 19.15 -3.64 8.33
CA ASN A 53 19.68 -4.89 7.81
C ASN A 53 19.91 -5.92 8.95
N GLU A 54 20.09 -7.21 8.61
CA GLU A 54 20.34 -8.29 9.58
C GLU A 54 21.61 -8.03 10.43
N SER A 55 22.56 -7.29 9.86
CA SER A 55 23.77 -6.82 10.55
C SER A 55 23.55 -5.59 11.44
N GLY A 56 22.36 -4.99 11.43
CA GLY A 56 21.91 -3.93 12.33
C GLY A 56 22.38 -2.50 12.02
N ASP A 57 23.39 -2.32 11.16
CA ASP A 57 24.07 -1.02 11.00
C ASP A 57 23.55 -0.16 9.85
N ASP A 58 23.10 -0.78 8.75
CA ASP A 58 22.67 -0.06 7.54
C ASP A 58 21.17 -0.19 7.26
N PHE A 59 20.60 0.91 6.76
CA PHE A 59 19.22 0.98 6.28
C PHE A 59 19.10 0.31 4.90
N GLU A 60 18.09 -0.55 4.74
CA GLU A 60 17.78 -1.16 3.45
C GLU A 60 16.28 -1.21 3.18
N TRP A 61 15.86 -0.62 2.06
CA TRP A 61 14.47 -0.72 1.59
C TRP A 61 14.06 -2.19 1.33
N PRO A 62 12.84 -2.60 1.72
CA PRO A 62 12.34 -3.95 1.47
C PRO A 62 12.09 -4.18 -0.03
N GLU A 63 12.35 -5.40 -0.52
CA GLU A 63 12.26 -5.75 -1.95
C GLU A 63 10.91 -5.37 -2.58
N GLY A 64 9.81 -5.65 -1.90
CA GLY A 64 8.47 -5.32 -2.38
C GLY A 64 8.17 -3.82 -2.50
N LEU A 65 8.97 -2.96 -1.84
CA LEU A 65 8.84 -1.51 -1.93
C LEU A 65 9.83 -0.90 -2.93
N LYS A 66 10.95 -1.57 -3.24
CA LYS A 66 11.97 -1.08 -4.20
C LYS A 66 11.35 -0.74 -5.57
N SER A 67 10.36 -1.51 -6.03
CA SER A 67 9.66 -1.27 -7.31
C SER A 67 8.75 -0.02 -7.32
N PHE A 68 8.52 0.60 -6.16
CA PHE A 68 7.71 1.81 -5.98
C PHE A 68 8.55 3.08 -5.86
N LEU A 69 9.87 2.94 -5.76
CA LEU A 69 10.81 4.05 -5.64
C LEU A 69 11.33 4.48 -7.01
N ASN A 70 11.71 5.75 -7.14
CA ASN A 70 12.33 6.24 -8.36
C ASN A 70 13.76 5.69 -8.51
N PRO A 71 14.11 4.98 -9.60
CA PRO A 71 15.45 4.44 -9.79
C PRO A 71 16.54 5.51 -9.96
N ALA A 72 16.16 6.76 -10.29
CA ALA A 72 17.11 7.86 -10.40
C ALA A 72 17.53 8.44 -9.02
N ASP A 73 16.82 8.11 -7.95
CA ASP A 73 17.09 8.61 -6.61
C ASP A 73 17.82 7.53 -5.79
N SER A 74 19.11 7.76 -5.52
CA SER A 74 19.96 6.83 -4.75
C SER A 74 19.49 6.65 -3.31
N LEU A 75 18.75 7.59 -2.74
CA LEU A 75 18.19 7.49 -1.38
C LEU A 75 16.79 6.86 -1.36
N GLY A 76 16.12 6.77 -2.52
CA GLY A 76 14.76 6.26 -2.61
C GLY A 76 13.74 7.09 -1.82
N LEU A 77 13.96 8.41 -1.69
CA LEU A 77 13.04 9.33 -1.01
C LEU A 77 11.98 9.90 -1.96
N THR A 78 12.10 9.57 -3.25
CA THR A 78 11.20 9.99 -4.31
C THR A 78 10.39 8.78 -4.81
N PRO A 79 9.05 8.87 -4.87
CA PRO A 79 8.22 7.82 -5.42
C PRO A 79 8.38 7.71 -6.94
N HIS A 80 8.08 6.54 -7.49
CA HIS A 80 7.88 6.38 -8.94
C HIS A 80 6.59 7.08 -9.38
N GLU A 81 6.59 7.73 -10.55
CA GLU A 81 5.48 8.57 -11.04
C GLU A 81 4.15 7.79 -11.11
N ASP A 82 4.17 6.58 -11.67
CA ASP A 82 2.97 5.73 -11.78
C ASP A 82 2.50 5.10 -10.46
N LYS A 83 3.29 5.20 -9.39
CA LYS A 83 3.06 4.49 -8.13
C LYS A 83 2.88 5.42 -6.92
N GLU A 84 2.76 6.71 -7.16
CA GLU A 84 2.60 7.72 -6.11
C GLU A 84 1.37 7.46 -5.23
N LEU A 85 0.23 7.09 -5.83
CA LEU A 85 -1.01 6.80 -5.11
C LEU A 85 -0.88 5.65 -4.12
N ALA A 86 -0.09 4.62 -4.47
CA ALA A 86 0.15 3.48 -3.59
C ALA A 86 0.96 3.90 -2.35
N ILE A 87 1.97 4.76 -2.53
CA ILE A 87 2.78 5.27 -1.41
C ILE A 87 1.98 6.27 -0.56
N ASN A 88 1.09 7.06 -1.15
CA ASN A 88 0.15 7.90 -0.40
C ASN A 88 -0.76 7.03 0.51
N ALA A 89 -1.32 5.95 -0.05
CA ALA A 89 -2.14 5.01 0.72
C ALA A 89 -1.34 4.35 1.86
N LEU A 90 -0.09 3.95 1.60
CA LEU A 90 0.82 3.47 2.63
C LEU A 90 1.03 4.52 3.73
N GLY A 91 1.14 5.81 3.37
CA GLY A 91 1.25 6.91 4.31
C GLY A 91 0.12 6.98 5.33
N GLY A 92 -1.13 6.81 4.87
CA GLY A 92 -2.29 6.72 5.77
C GLY A 92 -2.23 5.50 6.70
N CYS A 93 -1.78 4.34 6.19
CA CYS A 93 -1.59 3.15 7.01
C CYS A 93 -0.49 3.34 8.07
N VAL A 94 0.65 3.92 7.69
CA VAL A 94 1.78 4.20 8.60
C VAL A 94 1.36 5.17 9.71
N TYR A 95 0.59 6.21 9.38
CA TYR A 95 0.04 7.13 10.38
C TYR A 95 -0.77 6.39 11.45
N LEU A 96 -1.65 5.47 11.05
CA LEU A 96 -2.47 4.69 11.98
C LEU A 96 -1.66 3.69 12.78
N LEU A 97 -0.72 2.98 12.15
CA LEU A 97 0.18 2.08 12.85
C LEU A 97 0.97 2.81 13.93
N LYS A 98 1.42 4.04 13.64
CA LYS A 98 2.09 4.90 14.61
C LYS A 98 1.15 5.37 15.73
N ASN A 99 -0.10 5.71 15.40
CA ASN A 99 -1.11 6.06 16.39
C ASN A 99 -1.44 4.88 17.33
N PHE A 100 -1.37 3.65 16.84
CA PHE A 100 -1.56 2.43 17.63
C PHE A 100 -0.28 1.89 18.27
N VAL A 101 0.88 2.52 18.04
CA VAL A 101 2.19 2.09 18.58
C VAL A 101 2.56 0.66 18.11
N LEU A 102 2.17 0.31 16.88
CA LEU A 102 2.44 -0.99 16.24
C LEU A 102 3.34 -0.86 15.01
N ASP A 103 3.71 0.35 14.63
CA ASP A 103 4.55 0.68 13.49
C ASP A 103 5.86 -0.11 13.49
N GLN A 104 6.60 -0.12 14.59
CA GLN A 104 7.88 -0.85 14.67
C GLN A 104 7.72 -2.37 14.51
N GLN A 105 6.70 -2.96 15.12
CA GLN A 105 6.50 -4.42 15.07
C GLN A 105 6.06 -4.89 13.68
N ILE A 106 5.23 -4.11 12.99
CA ILE A 106 4.67 -4.48 11.69
C ILE A 106 5.62 -4.09 10.56
N LEU A 107 6.09 -2.84 10.52
CA LEU A 107 7.00 -2.37 9.47
C LEU A 107 8.40 -3.02 9.60
N GLY A 108 8.82 -3.34 10.83
CA GLY A 108 10.10 -4.02 11.09
C GLY A 108 10.21 -5.42 10.48
N GLN A 109 9.08 -6.07 10.14
CA GLN A 109 9.09 -7.37 9.45
C GLN A 109 9.51 -7.28 7.98
N LYS A 110 9.58 -6.07 7.40
CA LYS A 110 9.96 -5.83 5.99
C LYS A 110 9.13 -6.63 4.96
N HIS A 111 7.96 -7.12 5.35
CA HIS A 111 7.14 -7.99 4.51
C HIS A 111 6.18 -7.17 3.64
N PHE A 112 6.68 -6.68 2.51
CA PHE A 112 5.90 -5.92 1.52
C PHE A 112 5.66 -6.78 0.28
N GLN A 113 4.42 -6.78 -0.20
CA GLN A 113 4.03 -7.48 -1.42
C GLN A 113 3.23 -6.54 -2.32
N GLU A 114 3.58 -6.50 -3.60
CA GLU A 114 2.83 -5.75 -4.60
C GLU A 114 1.51 -6.47 -4.92
N TYR A 115 0.39 -5.76 -4.77
CA TYR A 115 -0.90 -6.27 -5.18
C TYR A 115 -1.13 -5.99 -6.67
N VAL A 116 -1.27 -7.05 -7.46
CA VAL A 116 -1.63 -6.98 -8.87
C VAL A 116 -3.03 -7.59 -9.04
N PRO A 117 -4.03 -6.83 -9.51
CA PRO A 117 -5.34 -7.39 -9.78
C PRO A 117 -5.24 -8.55 -10.78
N PRO A 118 -5.92 -9.69 -10.55
CA PRO A 118 -5.85 -10.83 -11.45
C PRO A 118 -6.32 -10.48 -12.86
N ASP A 119 -7.25 -9.53 -13.01
CA ASP A 119 -7.72 -9.04 -14.32
C ASP A 119 -6.57 -8.52 -15.19
N VAL A 120 -5.57 -7.86 -14.60
CA VAL A 120 -4.40 -7.34 -15.31
C VAL A 120 -3.47 -8.48 -15.74
N VAL A 121 -3.40 -9.57 -14.95
CA VAL A 121 -2.61 -10.76 -15.26
C VAL A 121 -3.20 -11.52 -16.45
N PHE A 122 -4.53 -11.57 -16.56
CA PHE A 122 -5.22 -12.25 -17.66
C PHE A 122 -5.38 -11.39 -18.92
N SER A 123 -5.37 -10.05 -18.79
CA SER A 123 -5.60 -9.12 -19.91
C SER A 123 -4.35 -8.79 -20.74
N GLY A 124 -3.16 -9.32 -20.38
CA GLY A 124 -2.07 -9.55 -21.34
C GLY A 124 -1.12 -8.39 -21.69
N GLU A 125 -0.79 -7.48 -20.77
CA GLU A 125 0.21 -6.41 -21.07
C GLU A 125 1.51 -6.43 -20.26
N LYS A 126 1.64 -7.26 -19.21
CA LYS A 126 2.95 -7.50 -18.56
C LYS A 126 3.13 -8.97 -18.22
N SER A 127 3.61 -9.73 -19.20
CA SER A 127 4.17 -11.07 -19.00
C SER A 127 5.51 -10.99 -18.26
N THR A 128 5.53 -10.57 -17.00
CA THR A 128 6.56 -11.03 -16.07
C THR A 128 6.04 -12.30 -15.44
N VAL A 129 6.49 -13.40 -16.03
CA VAL A 129 6.23 -14.78 -15.63
C VAL A 129 6.26 -14.89 -14.11
N VAL A 130 5.09 -15.08 -13.50
CA VAL A 130 5.01 -15.68 -12.18
C VAL A 130 5.40 -17.14 -12.40
N GLU A 131 6.61 -17.52 -11.97
CA GLU A 131 7.03 -18.91 -11.94
C GLU A 131 6.08 -19.69 -11.03
N GLY A 132 5.12 -20.37 -11.66
CA GLY A 132 4.08 -21.14 -10.97
C GLY A 132 2.74 -20.92 -11.63
N GLY A 133 2.40 -21.77 -12.60
CA GLY A 133 1.10 -21.83 -13.25
C GLY A 133 -0.01 -22.19 -12.28
N LEU A 134 -0.43 -21.22 -11.46
CA LEU A 134 -1.70 -21.24 -10.76
C LEU A 134 -2.68 -20.45 -11.62
N SER A 135 -3.47 -21.18 -12.39
CA SER A 135 -4.70 -20.64 -12.98
C SER A 135 -5.64 -20.25 -11.84
N THR A 136 -5.48 -19.05 -11.30
CA THR A 136 -6.36 -18.53 -10.26
C THR A 136 -7.69 -18.20 -10.92
N MET A 137 -8.74 -18.93 -10.54
CA MET A 137 -10.10 -18.63 -11.00
C MET A 137 -10.46 -17.22 -10.53
N VAL A 138 -10.81 -16.33 -11.47
CA VAL A 138 -11.27 -14.98 -11.15
C VAL A 138 -12.73 -15.08 -10.73
N LEU A 139 -12.99 -14.79 -9.45
CA LEU A 139 -14.33 -14.70 -8.89
C LEU A 139 -14.55 -13.25 -8.44
N ASP A 140 -15.47 -12.56 -9.10
CA ASP A 140 -15.86 -11.22 -8.68
C ASP A 140 -16.66 -11.27 -7.36
N ALA A 141 -16.70 -10.16 -6.63
CA ALA A 141 -17.34 -10.03 -5.31
C ALA A 141 -18.81 -10.47 -5.32
N ILE A 142 -19.53 -10.24 -6.43
CA ILE A 142 -20.92 -10.68 -6.59
C ILE A 142 -21.00 -12.21 -6.67
N THR A 143 -20.06 -12.83 -7.37
CA THR A 143 -20.03 -14.30 -7.52
C THR A 143 -19.71 -14.97 -6.19
N ILE A 144 -18.79 -14.41 -5.39
CA ILE A 144 -18.46 -14.92 -4.06
C ILE A 144 -19.65 -14.83 -3.10
N ASN A 145 -20.42 -13.73 -3.11
CA ASN A 145 -21.58 -13.58 -2.22
C ASN A 145 -22.76 -14.50 -2.56
N ASN A 146 -22.81 -15.00 -3.80
CA ASN A 146 -23.92 -15.83 -4.27
C ASN A 146 -23.66 -17.34 -4.15
N LEU A 147 -22.41 -17.75 -3.89
CA LEU A 147 -21.99 -19.14 -3.67
C LEU A 147 -22.12 -19.52 -2.18
#